data_AF-A0A958P571-F1
#
_entry.id   AF-A0A958P571-F1
#
_cell.length_a   1.000
_cell.length_b   1.000
_cell.length_c   1.000
_cell.angle_alpha   90.00
_cell.angle_beta   90.00
_cell.angle_gamma   90.00
#
_symmetry.space_group_name_H-M   'P 1'
#
loop_
_entity.id
_entity.type
_entity.pdbx_description
1 polymer ?
#
loop_
_entity_poly.entity_id
_entity_poly.type
_entity_poly.pdbx_seq_one_letter_code
_entity_poly.pdbx_strand_id
1 'polypeptide(L)' 'MIDIIRGASNKPVSTETLIEFVENSGINEGVLYTGYPIVGSIEDKSSLDALLISSEHGVIVFDIVEEPDVSNRDDIRDEL' A
#
# COMPACT_ATOMS: atom_id res chain seq x y z
N MET A 1 7.65 -5.40 -16.33
CA MET A 1 6.56 -4.43 -16.21
C MET A 1 5.83 -4.72 -14.92
N ILE A 2 5.44 -3.69 -14.18
CA ILE A 2 4.66 -3.85 -12.96
C ILE A 2 3.17 -3.80 -13.30
N ASP A 3 2.38 -4.71 -12.76
CA ASP A 3 0.93 -4.69 -12.91
C ASP A 3 0.29 -3.89 -11.78
N ILE A 4 -0.66 -3.01 -12.11
CA ILE A 4 -1.34 -2.17 -11.12
C ILE A 4 -2.81 -2.56 -11.02
N ILE A 5 -3.22 -3.01 -9.84
CA ILE A 5 -4.59 -3.40 -9.52
C ILE A 5 -5.18 -2.32 -8.60
N ARG A 6 -6.16 -1.58 -9.12
CA ARG A 6 -6.83 -0.47 -8.43
C ARG A 6 -8.17 -0.91 -7.84
N GLY A 7 -8.32 -0.78 -6.53
CA GLY A 7 -9.56 -0.93 -5.79
C GLY A 7 -10.15 0.42 -5.36
N ALA A 8 -11.07 0.37 -4.39
CA ALA A 8 -11.66 1.58 -3.81
C ALA A 8 -10.71 2.20 -2.77
N SER A 9 -10.09 3.33 -3.11
CA SER A 9 -9.22 4.08 -2.19
C SER A 9 -9.93 5.31 -1.61
N ASN A 10 -9.79 5.52 -0.30
CA ASN A 10 -10.23 6.74 0.38
C ASN A 10 -9.17 7.85 0.36
N LYS A 11 -7.99 7.58 -0.23
CA LYS A 11 -6.81 8.48 -0.26
C LYS A 11 -6.30 8.64 -1.70
N PRO A 12 -7.14 9.17 -2.62
CA PRO A 12 -6.92 9.02 -4.06
C PRO A 12 -5.67 9.74 -4.58
N VAL A 13 -5.30 10.89 -4.00
CA VAL A 13 -4.17 11.70 -4.50
C VAL A 13 -2.84 11.05 -4.13
N SER A 14 -2.71 10.61 -2.89
CA SER A 14 -1.51 9.92 -2.43
C SER A 14 -1.40 8.51 -3.01
N THR A 15 -2.54 7.86 -3.26
CA THR A 15 -2.57 6.58 -3.99
C THR A 15 -2.01 6.75 -5.41
N GLU A 16 -2.42 7.79 -6.14
CA GLU A 16 -1.90 8.05 -7.48
C GLU A 16 -0.40 8.40 -7.44
N THR A 17 0.01 9.18 -6.44
CA THR A 17 1.44 9.52 -6.25
C THR A 17 2.29 8.26 -6.00
N LEU A 18 1.78 7.30 -5.22
CA LEU A 18 2.45 6.01 -5.00
C LEU A 18 2.54 5.19 -6.29
N ILE A 19 1.46 5.17 -7.08
CA ILE A 19 1.43 4.49 -8.39
C ILE A 19 2.52 5.07 -9.30
N GLU A 20 2.56 6.40 -9.46
CA GLU A 20 3.57 7.07 -10.28
C GLU A 20 4.99 6.78 -9.79
N PHE A 21 5.22 6.79 -8.48
CA PHE A 21 6.52 6.43 -7.92
C PHE A 21 6.93 5.00 -8.29
N VAL A 22 6.02 4.04 -8.13
CA VAL A 22 6.29 2.62 -8.41
C VAL A 22 6.51 2.38 -9.90
N GLU A 23 5.76 3.03 -10.78
CA GLU A 23 5.96 2.96 -12.24
C GLU A 23 7.35 3.48 -12.66
N ASN A 24 7.86 4.50 -11.96
CA ASN A 24 9.17 5.10 -12.23
C ASN A 24 10.33 4.50 -11.42
N SER A 25 10.06 3.55 -10.53
CA SER A 25 11.06 2.98 -9.60
C SER A 25 12.06 2.03 -10.26
N GLY A 26 11.80 1.58 -11.50
CA GLY A 26 12.62 0.61 -12.20
C GLY A 26 12.36 -0.86 -11.79
N ILE A 27 11.33 -1.12 -10.97
CA ILE A 27 10.91 -2.48 -10.62
C ILE A 27 10.41 -3.20 -11.87
N ASN A 28 11.12 -4.27 -12.24
CA ASN A 28 10.89 -4.95 -13.52
C ASN A 28 9.80 -6.03 -13.46
N GLU A 29 9.46 -6.56 -12.29
CA GLU A 29 8.50 -7.65 -12.14
C GLU A 29 7.80 -7.57 -10.78
N GLY A 30 6.49 -7.38 -10.80
CA GLY A 30 5.68 -7.31 -9.58
C GLY A 30 4.24 -6.87 -9.84
N VAL A 31 3.48 -6.80 -8.75
CA VAL A 31 2.10 -6.33 -8.73
C VAL A 31 1.93 -5.33 -7.59
N LEU A 32 1.38 -4.15 -7.89
CA LEU A 32 0.94 -3.17 -6.91
C LEU A 32 -0.59 -3.22 -6.78
N TYR A 33 -1.07 -3.63 -5.62
CA TYR A 33 -2.47 -3.53 -5.22
C TYR A 33 -2.69 -2.22 -4.49
N THR A 34 -3.72 -1.45 -4.85
CA THR A 34 -4.10 -0.19 -4.18
C THR A 34 -5.58 -0.20 -3.83
N GLY A 35 -5.97 0.34 -2.68
CA GLY A 35 -7.39 0.47 -2.29
C GLY A 35 -8.16 -0.86 -2.27
N TYR A 36 -7.46 -1.97 -2.05
CA TYR A 36 -8.08 -3.29 -1.99
C TYR A 36 -8.28 -3.65 -0.52
N PRO A 37 -9.49 -4.02 -0.07
CA PRO A 37 -9.66 -4.54 1.28
C PRO A 37 -8.93 -5.87 1.38
N ILE A 38 -7.69 -5.84 1.87
CA ILE A 38 -6.99 -7.06 2.28
C ILE A 38 -7.65 -7.47 3.60
N VAL A 39 -8.53 -8.45 3.51
CA VAL A 39 -9.40 -8.88 4.61
C VAL A 39 -8.54 -9.56 5.68
N GLY A 40 -8.01 -8.76 6.62
CA GLY A 40 -7.68 -9.22 7.96
C GLY A 40 -8.96 -9.67 8.68
N SER A 41 -8.83 -10.62 9.62
CA SER A 41 -9.92 -11.30 10.32
C SER A 41 -11.17 -10.43 10.61
N ILE A 42 -12.34 -11.07 10.55
CA ILE A 42 -13.69 -10.47 10.62
C ILE A 42 -13.90 -9.45 11.76
N GLU A 43 -13.09 -9.53 12.83
CA GLU A 43 -13.13 -8.64 13.99
C GLU A 43 -12.35 -7.33 13.81
N ASP A 44 -11.26 -7.30 13.05
CA ASP A 44 -10.39 -6.13 12.89
C ASP A 44 -10.29 -5.74 11.42
N LYS A 45 -11.11 -4.74 11.03
CA LYS A 45 -11.12 -4.16 9.68
C LYS A 45 -9.92 -3.25 9.43
N SER A 46 -8.72 -3.73 9.68
CA SER A 46 -7.50 -3.04 9.32
C SER A 46 -7.24 -3.27 7.82
N SER A 47 -7.81 -2.41 6.98
CA SER A 47 -7.52 -2.43 5.54
C SER A 47 -6.17 -1.78 5.26
N LEU A 48 -5.29 -2.49 4.57
CA LEU A 48 -4.06 -1.91 4.02
C LEU A 48 -4.39 -0.96 2.87
N ASP A 49 -3.66 0.15 2.75
CA ASP A 49 -3.87 1.10 1.66
C ASP A 49 -3.30 0.58 0.34
N ALA A 50 -2.11 -0.01 0.37
CA ALA A 50 -1.52 -0.67 -0.79
C ALA A 50 -0.55 -1.80 -0.41
N LEU A 51 -0.34 -2.72 -1.34
CA LEU A 51 0.57 -3.86 -1.22
C LEU A 51 1.36 -4.02 -2.52
N LEU A 52 2.69 -3.97 -2.43
CA LEU A 52 3.59 -4.28 -3.53
C LEU A 52 4.19 -5.66 -3.31
N ILE A 53 4.01 -6.54 -4.30
CA ILE A 53 4.65 -7.85 -4.35
C ILE A 53 5.61 -7.83 -5.54
N SER A 54 6.91 -8.02 -5.30
CA SER A 54 7.93 -8.08 -6.35
C SER A 54 8.98 -9.14 -6.06
N SER A 55 9.60 -9.67 -7.11
CA SER A 55 10.70 -10.65 -6.95
C SER A 55 11.94 -10.04 -6.30
N GLU A 56 12.16 -8.74 -6.52
CA GLU A 56 13.31 -7.99 -6.00
C GLU A 56 13.19 -7.64 -4.51
N HIS A 57 12.01 -7.19 -4.08
CA HIS A 57 11.79 -6.65 -2.73
C HIS A 57 10.89 -7.52 -1.84
N GLY A 58 10.35 -8.63 -2.37
CA GLY A 58 9.39 -9.46 -1.66
C GLY A 58 8.05 -8.75 -1.52
N VAL A 59 7.61 -8.53 -0.28
CA VAL A 59 6.33 -7.91 0.04
C VAL A 59 6.55 -6.61 0.79
N ILE A 60 5.99 -5.52 0.27
CA ILE A 60 5.99 -4.20 0.91
C ILE A 60 4.55 -3.78 1.13
N VAL A 61 4.22 -3.48 2.39
CA VAL A 61 2.93 -2.91 2.79
C VAL A 61 3.06 -1.40 2.85
N PHE A 62 2.10 -0.69 2.26
CA PHE A 62 2.01 0.75 2.35
C PHE A 62 0.82 1.15 3.19
N ASP A 63 1.11 2.12 4.03
CA ASP A 63 0.17 2.78 4.90
C ASP A 63 0.25 4.27 4.60
N ILE A 64 -0.78 4.78 3.96
CA ILE A 64 -0.82 6.09 3.32
C ILE A 64 -1.48 7.06 4.29
N VAL A 65 -0.86 8.23 4.47
CA VAL A 65 -1.40 9.31 5.30
C VAL A 65 -1.58 10.55 4.42
N GLU A 66 -2.83 10.99 4.24
CA GLU A 66 -3.18 12.28 3.58
C GLU A 66 -3.48 13.40 4.58
N GLU A 67 -3.64 13.04 5.85
CA GLU A 67 -3.99 13.96 6.92
C GLU A 67 -2.75 14.77 7.35
N PRO A 68 -2.93 16.02 7.82
CA PRO A 68 -1.83 16.84 8.30
C PRO A 68 -1.17 16.30 9.59
N ASP A 69 -1.84 15.39 10.29
CA ASP A 69 -1.34 14.75 11.50
C ASP A 69 -0.84 13.34 11.19
N VAL A 70 0.48 13.15 11.31
CA VAL A 70 1.13 11.84 11.19
C VAL A 70 1.30 11.26 12.59
N SER A 71 0.17 11.08 13.29
CA SER A 71 0.11 10.47 14.62
C SER A 71 0.95 9.19 14.69
N ASN A 72 1.52 8.89 15.86
CA ASN A 72 2.39 7.72 16.04
C ASN A 72 1.65 6.43 15.64
N ARG A 73 2.30 5.59 14.84
CA ARG A 73 1.73 4.38 14.22
C ARG A 73 2.36 3.10 14.78
N ASP A 74 3.01 3.19 15.94
CA ASP A 74 3.60 2.04 16.62
C ASP A 74 2.57 0.91 16.86
N ASP A 75 1.30 1.26 17.08
CA ASP A 75 0.22 0.30 17.35
C ASP A 75 -0.10 -0.66 16.19
N ILE A 76 0.29 -0.29 14.97
CA ILE A 76 0.05 -1.07 13.74
C ILE A 76 1.34 -1.48 13.04
N ARG A 77 2.50 -1.08 13.57
CA ARG A 77 3.81 -1.49 13.05
C ARG A 77 4.19 -2.83 13.67
N ASP A 78 4.77 -3.71 12.89
CA ASP A 78 5.38 -4.93 13.42
C ASP A 78 6.46 -4.58 14.48
N GLU A 79 6.50 -5.35 15.57
CA GLU A 79 7.57 -5.27 16.56
C GLU A 79 8.91 -5.68 15.91
N LEU A 80 9.98 -4.94 16.21
CA LEU A 80 11.32 -5.16 15.68
C LEU A 80 12.02 -6.39 16.27
#